data_AF-A0A4Q7FI18-F1
#
_entry.id   AF-A0A4Q7FI18-F1
#
_cell.length_a   1.000
_cell.length_b   1.000
_cell.length_c   1.000
_cell.angle_alpha   90.00
_cell.angle_beta   90.00
_cell.angle_gamma   90.00
#
_symmetry.space_group_name_H-M   'P 1'
#
loop_
_entity.id
_entity.type
_entity.pdbx_description
1 polymer ?
#
loop_
_entity_poly.entity_id
_entity_poly.type
_entity_poly.pdbx_seq_one_letter_code
_entity_poly.pdbx_strand_id
1 'polypeptide(L)'
;MRSADPTYVAALKLALYNDVDLPDFQSAANLLTPDDPVQPFAALTHRTLANWGSVPRSYIRTSKDNALPTALQNRFICGADAFALKNPTKVYDIDSGHSPFISRPRALAGILLAVASARGDEALPPWARQRRRGRAIYTQSAN
;
A
#
# COMPACT_ATOMS: atom_id res chain seq x y z
N MET A 1 -17.68 5.10 0.71
CA MET A 1 -18.33 3.97 0.02
C MET A 1 -19.36 3.36 0.97
N ARG A 2 -20.49 4.02 1.24
CA ARG A 2 -21.51 3.47 2.16
C ARG A 2 -22.86 3.51 1.45
N SER A 3 -23.34 2.33 1.07
CA SER A 3 -24.68 2.11 0.52
C SER A 3 -25.32 0.94 1.25
N ALA A 4 -26.62 0.99 1.48
CA ALA A 4 -27.40 -0.13 2.00
C ALA A 4 -27.89 -1.08 0.90
N ASP A 5 -27.62 -0.76 -0.37
CA ASP A 5 -27.94 -1.63 -1.50
C ASP A 5 -27.18 -2.95 -1.39
N PRO A 6 -27.87 -4.10 -1.28
CA PRO A 6 -27.22 -5.40 -1.14
C PRO A 6 -26.32 -5.75 -2.32
N THR A 7 -26.63 -5.27 -3.54
CA THR A 7 -25.80 -5.49 -4.73
C THR A 7 -24.48 -4.77 -4.59
N TYR A 8 -24.52 -3.50 -4.16
CA TYR A 8 -23.31 -2.71 -3.89
C TYR A 8 -22.45 -3.33 -2.78
N VAL A 9 -23.08 -3.75 -1.68
CA VAL A 9 -22.37 -4.36 -0.54
C VAL A 9 -21.69 -5.67 -0.97
N ALA A 10 -22.38 -6.51 -1.75
CA ALA A 10 -21.81 -7.74 -2.28
C ALA A 10 -20.62 -7.47 -3.23
N ALA A 11 -20.75 -6.49 -4.12
CA ALA A 11 -19.68 -6.08 -5.03
C ALA A 11 -18.47 -5.52 -4.27
N LEU A 12 -18.71 -4.69 -3.25
CA LEU A 12 -17.67 -4.14 -2.38
C LEU A 12 -16.89 -5.24 -1.67
N LYS A 13 -17.60 -6.20 -1.06
CA LYS A 13 -16.98 -7.36 -0.41
C LYS A 13 -16.17 -8.16 -1.43
N LEU A 14 -16.73 -8.46 -2.59
CA LEU A 14 -16.07 -9.25 -3.63
C LEU A 14 -14.81 -8.56 -4.17
N ALA A 15 -14.81 -7.23 -4.29
CA ALA A 15 -13.66 -6.49 -4.81
C ALA A 15 -12.55 -6.36 -3.76
N LEU A 16 -12.89 -5.95 -2.53
CA LEU A 16 -11.90 -5.50 -1.54
C LEU A 16 -11.63 -6.51 -0.41
N TYR A 17 -12.55 -7.44 -0.14
CA TYR A 17 -12.56 -8.32 1.05
C TYR A 17 -13.07 -9.74 0.72
N ASN A 18 -12.70 -10.28 -0.45
CA ASN A 18 -13.16 -11.58 -0.93
C ASN A 18 -12.64 -12.76 -0.09
N ASP A 19 -11.60 -12.55 0.70
CA ASP A 19 -10.93 -13.53 1.56
C ASP A 19 -11.16 -13.29 3.06
N VAL A 20 -12.16 -12.48 3.41
CA VAL A 20 -12.57 -12.15 4.78
C VAL A 20 -13.99 -12.67 5.04
N ASP A 21 -14.31 -13.04 6.28
CA ASP A 21 -15.67 -13.42 6.65
C ASP A 21 -16.63 -12.22 6.68
N LEU A 22 -17.92 -12.47 6.88
CA LEU A 22 -18.92 -11.40 6.83
C LEU A 22 -18.80 -10.41 8.00
N PRO A 23 -18.64 -10.83 9.27
CA PRO A 23 -18.47 -9.91 10.40
C PRO A 23 -17.24 -8.99 10.29
N ASP A 24 -16.09 -9.52 9.88
CA ASP A 24 -14.88 -8.72 9.71
C ASP A 24 -15.02 -7.76 8.52
N PHE A 25 -15.64 -8.21 7.42
CA PHE A 25 -15.99 -7.32 6.30
C PHE A 25 -16.89 -6.18 6.75
N GLN A 26 -17.95 -6.45 7.51
CA GLN A 26 -18.87 -5.41 8.00
C GLN A 26 -18.14 -4.37 8.85
N SER A 27 -17.22 -4.84 9.71
CA SER A 27 -16.37 -3.96 10.52
C SER A 27 -15.43 -3.12 9.65
N ALA A 28 -14.74 -3.74 8.69
CA ALA A 28 -13.82 -3.04 7.79
C ALA A 28 -14.53 -2.04 6.86
N ALA A 29 -15.71 -2.40 6.34
CA ALA A 29 -16.50 -1.53 5.47
C ALA A 29 -16.93 -0.24 6.16
N ASN A 30 -17.12 -0.25 7.49
CA ASN A 30 -17.43 0.96 8.26
C ASN A 30 -16.27 1.97 8.28
N LEU A 31 -15.04 1.57 7.93
CA LEU A 31 -13.87 2.43 7.89
C LEU A 31 -13.70 3.13 6.52
N LEU A 32 -14.51 2.80 5.52
CA LEU A 32 -14.41 3.37 4.17
C LEU A 32 -15.19 4.69 4.04
N THR A 33 -14.49 5.77 3.69
CA THR A 33 -15.12 7.05 3.34
C THR A 33 -15.54 7.10 1.86
N PRO A 34 -16.64 7.79 1.48
CA PRO A 34 -16.96 8.05 0.07
C PRO A 34 -16.15 9.18 -0.57
N ASP A 35 -15.34 9.90 0.21
CA ASP A 35 -14.79 11.20 -0.19
C ASP A 35 -13.39 11.11 -0.82
N ASP A 36 -13.18 10.24 -1.79
CA ASP A 36 -11.94 10.29 -2.57
C ASP A 36 -12.10 11.34 -3.69
N PRO A 37 -11.36 12.47 -3.68
CA PRO A 37 -11.47 13.45 -4.75
C PRO A 37 -11.11 12.80 -6.08
N VAL A 38 -11.89 13.06 -7.13
CA VAL A 38 -11.62 12.48 -8.47
C VAL A 38 -10.36 13.08 -9.11
N GLN A 39 -9.97 14.30 -8.73
CA GLN A 39 -8.92 15.07 -9.38
C GLN A 39 -7.54 14.39 -9.41
N PRO A 40 -7.04 13.77 -8.32
CA PRO A 40 -5.76 13.06 -8.34
C PRO A 40 -5.70 11.90 -9.33
N PHE A 41 -6.83 11.28 -9.68
CA PHE A 41 -6.87 10.18 -10.67
C PHE A 41 -6.70 10.67 -12.11
N ALA A 42 -7.05 11.93 -12.39
CA ALA A 42 -6.89 12.55 -13.71
C ALA A 42 -5.59 13.35 -13.85
N ALA A 43 -4.92 13.65 -12.73
CA ALA A 43 -3.72 14.47 -12.71
C ALA A 43 -2.52 13.73 -13.33
N LEU A 44 -1.82 14.39 -14.26
CA LEU A 44 -0.57 13.87 -14.81
C LEU A 44 0.55 13.97 -13.76
N THR A 45 1.12 12.82 -13.38
CA THR A 45 2.27 12.76 -12.49
C THR A 45 3.57 12.64 -13.28
N HIS A 46 4.48 13.60 -13.11
CA HIS A 46 5.81 13.53 -13.72
C HIS A 46 6.78 12.77 -12.81
N ARG A 47 7.50 11.80 -13.38
CA ARG A 47 8.56 11.04 -12.70
C ARG A 47 9.90 11.26 -13.40
N THR A 48 10.98 11.31 -12.62
CA THR A 48 12.36 11.42 -13.11
C THR A 48 13.22 10.32 -12.50
N LEU A 49 14.35 10.00 -13.16
CA LEU A 49 15.32 9.03 -12.64
C LEU A 49 15.96 9.49 -11.33
N ALA A 50 16.26 10.79 -11.20
CA ALA A 50 16.88 11.36 -10.01
C ALA A 50 15.93 11.39 -8.80
N ASN A 51 14.62 11.52 -9.02
CA ASN A 51 13.62 11.59 -7.96
C ASN A 51 12.96 10.22 -7.76
N TRP A 52 11.76 10.01 -8.30
CA TRP A 52 11.01 8.76 -8.11
C TRP A 52 11.81 7.51 -8.52
N GLY A 53 12.59 7.59 -9.59
CA GLY A 53 13.40 6.48 -10.07
C GLY A 53 14.56 6.06 -9.16
N SER A 54 15.03 6.95 -8.27
CA SER A 54 16.15 6.68 -7.35
C SER A 54 15.71 6.10 -6.01
N VAL A 55 14.41 6.12 -5.70
CA VAL A 55 13.87 5.57 -4.45
C VAL A 55 13.81 4.05 -4.57
N PRO A 56 14.43 3.26 -3.66
CA PRO A 56 14.29 1.80 -3.70
C PRO A 56 12.82 1.41 -3.58
N ARG A 57 12.36 0.48 -4.42
CA ARG A 57 10.93 0.13 -4.53
C ARG A 57 10.69 -1.31 -4.09
N SER A 58 9.61 -1.50 -3.37
CA SER A 58 9.09 -2.84 -3.07
C SER A 58 7.61 -2.86 -3.41
N TYR A 59 7.16 -3.98 -3.96
CA TYR A 59 5.77 -4.22 -4.32
C TYR A 59 5.28 -5.46 -3.59
N ILE A 60 4.17 -5.35 -2.87
CA ILE A 60 3.52 -6.51 -2.22
C ILE A 60 2.36 -6.92 -3.13
N ARG A 61 2.52 -8.06 -3.81
CA ARG A 61 1.58 -8.57 -4.80
C ARG A 61 0.58 -9.53 -4.14
N THR A 62 -0.70 -9.24 -4.30
CA THR A 62 -1.83 -9.98 -3.72
C THR A 62 -2.37 -10.98 -4.74
N SER A 63 -2.24 -12.29 -4.49
CA SER A 63 -2.51 -13.32 -5.51
C SER A 63 -4.00 -13.52 -5.85
N LYS A 64 -4.91 -13.11 -4.97
CA LYS A 64 -6.38 -13.32 -5.10
C LYS A 64 -7.13 -11.99 -5.20
N ASP A 65 -6.47 -10.93 -5.64
CA ASP A 65 -7.04 -9.59 -5.72
C ASP A 65 -7.99 -9.44 -6.91
N ASN A 66 -9.24 -9.06 -6.60
CA ASN A 66 -10.28 -8.82 -7.59
C ASN A 66 -10.35 -7.35 -8.05
N ALA A 67 -9.84 -6.41 -7.25
CA ALA A 67 -9.81 -4.99 -7.60
C ALA A 67 -8.61 -4.66 -8.49
N LEU A 68 -7.45 -5.27 -8.21
CA LEU A 68 -6.24 -5.19 -9.01
C LEU A 68 -5.77 -6.60 -9.37
N PRO A 69 -6.29 -7.23 -10.43
CA PRO A 69 -5.87 -8.56 -10.83
C PRO A 69 -4.35 -8.67 -11.02
N THR A 70 -3.77 -9.84 -10.74
CA THR A 70 -2.31 -10.08 -10.80
C THR A 70 -1.66 -9.60 -12.10
N ALA A 71 -2.35 -9.74 -13.24
CA ALA A 71 -1.87 -9.25 -14.54
C ALA A 71 -1.70 -7.71 -14.55
N LEU A 72 -2.62 -6.97 -13.93
CA LEU A 72 -2.54 -5.51 -13.80
C LEU A 72 -1.42 -5.11 -12.82
N GLN A 73 -1.28 -5.81 -11.70
CA GLN A 73 -0.17 -5.61 -10.76
C GLN A 73 1.19 -5.81 -11.46
N ASN A 74 1.32 -6.87 -12.26
CA ASN A 74 2.52 -7.13 -13.07
C ASN A 74 2.78 -6.02 -14.09
N ARG A 75 1.74 -5.46 -14.71
CA ARG A 75 1.88 -4.31 -15.61
C ARG A 75 2.45 -3.09 -14.90
N PHE A 76 2.04 -2.82 -13.66
CA PHE A 76 2.60 -1.73 -12.86
C PHE A 76 4.08 -1.94 -12.55
N ILE A 77 4.44 -3.17 -12.13
CA ILE A 77 5.84 -3.55 -11.85
C ILE A 77 6.69 -3.40 -13.11
N CYS A 78 6.29 -3.98 -14.24
CA CYS A 78 7.01 -3.88 -15.50
C CYS A 78 7.16 -2.41 -15.95
N GLY A 79 6.10 -1.60 -15.83
CA GLY A 79 6.14 -0.18 -16.19
C GLY A 79 7.01 0.67 -15.27
N ALA A 80 7.21 0.25 -14.01
CA ALA A 80 8.15 0.86 -13.08
C ALA A 80 9.60 0.49 -13.42
N ASP A 81 9.85 -0.79 -13.68
CA ASP A 81 11.19 -1.31 -13.89
C ASP A 81 11.75 -0.93 -15.27
N ALA A 82 10.91 -0.90 -16.30
CA ALA A 82 11.28 -0.37 -17.60
C ALA A 82 11.68 1.12 -17.54
N PHE A 83 11.07 1.90 -16.64
CA PHE A 83 11.42 3.31 -16.45
C PHE A 83 12.73 3.49 -15.66
N ALA A 84 12.94 2.72 -14.59
CA ALA A 84 14.09 2.85 -13.71
C ALA A 84 14.92 1.54 -13.65
N LEU A 85 15.52 1.19 -14.79
CA LEU A 85 16.27 -0.04 -15.02
C LEU A 85 17.37 -0.33 -13.99
N LYS A 86 18.01 0.73 -13.45
CA LYS A 86 19.11 0.60 -12.48
C LYS A 86 18.63 0.40 -11.03
N ASN A 87 17.32 0.44 -10.79
CA ASN A 87 16.73 0.31 -9.47
C ASN A 87 15.44 -0.50 -9.59
N PRO A 88 15.51 -1.82 -9.87
CA PRO A 88 14.34 -2.67 -10.10
C PRO A 88 13.48 -2.85 -8.84
N THR A 89 12.20 -3.13 -9.03
CA THR A 89 11.23 -3.29 -7.95
C THR A 89 11.35 -4.67 -7.32
N LYS A 90 11.58 -4.71 -6.00
CA LYS A 90 11.58 -5.97 -5.25
C LYS A 90 10.14 -6.44 -4.98
N VAL A 91 9.76 -7.60 -5.49
CA VAL A 91 8.40 -8.13 -5.34
C VAL A 91 8.31 -9.13 -4.20
N TYR A 92 7.26 -9.01 -3.39
CA TYR A 92 6.88 -9.97 -2.36
C TYR A 92 5.45 -10.43 -2.63
N ASP A 93 5.23 -11.73 -2.75
CA ASP A 93 3.90 -12.28 -2.95
C ASP A 93 3.22 -12.58 -1.60
N ILE A 94 1.91 -12.35 -1.54
CA ILE A 94 1.07 -12.73 -0.40
C ILE A 94 -0.21 -13.40 -0.91
N ASP A 95 -0.57 -14.52 -0.28
CA ASP A 95 -1.81 -15.25 -0.57
C ASP A 95 -3.02 -14.58 0.09
N SER A 96 -3.46 -13.47 -0.52
CA SER A 96 -4.58 -12.65 -0.06
C SER A 96 -5.35 -12.02 -1.21
N GLY A 97 -6.56 -11.56 -0.88
CA GLY A 97 -7.30 -10.56 -1.63
C GLY A 97 -6.69 -9.17 -1.52
N HIS A 98 -7.48 -8.15 -1.87
CA HIS A 98 -7.03 -6.76 -1.98
C HIS A 98 -6.59 -6.13 -0.64
N SER A 99 -7.15 -6.58 0.48
CA SER A 99 -6.94 -5.97 1.80
C SER A 99 -6.15 -6.87 2.77
N PRO A 100 -4.86 -7.20 2.50
CA PRO A 100 -4.06 -8.06 3.36
C PRO A 100 -3.84 -7.48 4.76
N PHE A 101 -4.01 -6.17 4.95
CA PHE A 101 -3.97 -5.54 6.27
C PHE A 101 -5.18 -5.92 7.15
N ILE A 102 -6.26 -6.43 6.56
CA ILE A 102 -7.39 -7.05 7.28
C ILE A 102 -7.26 -8.58 7.26
N SER A 103 -7.10 -9.19 6.08
CA SER A 103 -7.20 -10.65 5.94
C SER A 103 -5.93 -11.41 6.38
N ARG A 104 -4.75 -10.79 6.26
CA ARG A 104 -3.43 -11.42 6.51
C ARG A 104 -2.47 -10.50 7.30
N PRO A 105 -2.89 -9.83 8.38
CA PRO A 105 -2.10 -8.76 9.02
C PRO A 105 -0.73 -9.22 9.51
N ARG A 106 -0.60 -10.45 10.03
CA ARG A 106 0.70 -11.00 10.49
C ARG A 106 1.66 -11.25 9.34
N ALA A 107 1.18 -11.84 8.24
CA ALA A 107 2.01 -12.10 7.06
C ALA A 107 2.45 -10.78 6.42
N LEU A 108 1.53 -9.82 6.31
CA LEU A 108 1.85 -8.47 5.82
C LEU A 108 2.91 -7.79 6.70
N ALA A 109 2.75 -7.84 8.03
CA ALA A 109 3.72 -7.27 8.96
C ALA A 109 5.11 -7.91 8.81
N GLY A 110 5.18 -9.22 8.61
CA GLY A 110 6.44 -9.93 8.34
C GLY A 110 7.14 -9.42 7.07
N ILE A 111 6.39 -9.20 5.98
CA ILE A 111 6.93 -8.63 4.74
C ILE A 111 7.42 -7.19 4.97
N LEU A 112 6.66 -6.36 5.69
CA LEU A 112 7.04 -4.98 5.98
C LEU A 112 8.33 -4.90 6.82
N LEU A 113 8.47 -5.79 7.82
CA LEU A 113 9.71 -5.91 8.60
C LEU A 113 10.89 -6.34 7.72
N ALA A 114 10.70 -7.31 6.82
CA ALA A 114 11.73 -7.73 5.88
C ALA A 114 12.15 -6.58 4.93
N VAL A 115 11.19 -5.78 4.44
CA VAL A 115 11.46 -4.58 3.64
C VAL A 115 12.24 -3.54 4.45
N ALA A 116 11.88 -3.32 5.72
CA ALA A 116 12.55 -2.35 6.58
C ALA A 116 14.00 -2.77 6.89
N SER A 117 14.22 -4.04 7.22
CA SER A 117 15.57 -4.56 7.51
C SER A 117 16.48 -4.49 6.28
N ALA A 118 15.98 -4.81 5.09
CA ALA A 118 16.76 -4.71 3.85
C ALA A 118 17.16 -3.26 3.49
N ARG A 119 16.47 -2.26 4.05
CA ARG A 119 16.79 -0.82 3.87
C ARG A 119 17.75 -0.28 4.92
N GLY A 120 17.98 -0.99 6.03
CA GLY A 120 18.89 -0.56 7.09
C GLY A 120 20.33 -0.33 6.61
N ASP A 121 20.68 -0.92 5.47
CA ASP A 121 22.01 -0.87 4.86
C ASP A 121 22.15 0.22 3.77
N GLU A 122 21.08 0.97 3.45
CA GLU A 122 21.05 1.91 2.31
C GLU A 122 20.77 3.36 2.74
N ALA A 123 21.60 4.30 2.30
CA ALA A 123 21.44 5.72 2.64
C ALA A 123 20.14 6.29 2.04
N LEU A 124 19.22 6.74 2.90
CA LEU A 124 17.98 7.39 2.45
C LEU A 124 18.27 8.58 1.51
N PRO A 125 17.45 8.82 0.48
CA PRO A 125 17.65 9.96 -0.40
C PRO A 125 17.43 11.29 0.36
N PRO A 126 18.04 12.41 -0.08
CA PRO A 126 18.00 13.69 0.63
C PRO A 126 16.60 14.17 1.03
N TRP A 127 15.59 13.96 0.17
CA TRP A 127 14.21 14.36 0.43
C TRP A 127 13.53 13.57 1.56
N ALA A 128 14.00 12.34 1.85
CA ALA A 128 13.42 11.47 2.88
C ALA A 128 13.99 11.75 4.29
N ARG A 129 15.12 12.46 4.40
CA ARG A 129 15.74 12.84 5.69
C ARG A 129 14.97 13.94 6.43
N GLN A 130 14.11 14.68 5.75
CA GLN A 130 13.50 15.90 6.29
C GLN A 130 12.31 15.68 7.25
N ARG A 131 11.79 14.44 7.37
CA ARG A 131 10.61 14.11 8.19
C ARG A 131 10.87 13.49 9.57
N ARG A 132 12.12 13.52 10.08
CA ARG A 132 12.45 13.03 11.45
C ARG A 132 12.68 14.13 12.50
N ARG A 133 12.48 15.42 12.19
CA ARG A 133 12.50 16.49 13.19
C ARG A 133 11.08 16.88 13.57
N GLY A 134 10.48 16.21 14.55
CA GLY A 134 9.17 16.60 15.07
C GLY A 134 8.49 15.65 16.04
N ARG A 135 9.13 15.28 17.16
CA ARG A 135 8.56 15.23 18.53
C ARG A 135 9.53 14.55 19.49
N ALA A 136 10.27 15.35 20.24
CA ALA A 136 10.75 14.99 21.56
C ALA A 136 10.35 16.15 22.47
N ILE A 137 9.22 16.01 23.15
CA ILE A 137 8.90 16.74 24.37
C ILE A 137 7.77 15.98 25.06
N TYR A 138 8.15 15.06 25.93
CA TYR A 138 7.56 14.89 27.26
C TYR A 138 8.59 14.13 28.09
N THR A 139 9.43 14.87 28.79
CA THR A 139 10.14 14.39 29.98
C THR A 139 9.63 15.23 31.15
N GLN A 140 9.23 14.54 32.21
CA GLN A 140 8.71 15.06 33.47
C GLN A 140 9.73 15.94 34.21
N SER A 141 9.25 16.91 34.99
CA SER A 141 9.78 17.40 36.30
C SER A 141 8.74 18.39 36.85
N ALA A 142 7.98 18.06 37.90
CA ALA A 142 8.31 18.27 39.31
C ALA A 142 8.45 19.77 39.68
N ASN A 143 7.38 20.31 40.29
CA ASN A 143 7.39 21.08 41.53
C ASN A 143 5.97 21.16 42.08
#